data_AF-A0A7W8AC09-F1
#
_entry.id   AF-A0A7W8AC09-F1
#
_cell.length_a   1.000
_cell.length_b   1.000
_cell.length_c   1.000
_cell.angle_alpha   90.00
_cell.angle_beta   90.00
_cell.angle_gamma   90.00
#
_symmetry.space_group_name_H-M   'P 1'
#
loop_
_entity.id
_entity.type
_entity.pdbx_description
1 polymer ?
#
loop_
_entity_poly.entity_id
_entity_poly.type
_entity_poly.pdbx_seq_one_letter_code
_entity_poly.pdbx_strand_id
1 'polypeptide(L)'
;MDIEQAKVLAERCLARFSTAEEPLAFYGDETIDDLGWCFVFPWNTARFVETRDFAHVRGPGYGPIVVVKGSGDTWMMNGLPEDQQLAAYLAEHGLSPDGK
;
A
#
# COMPACT_ATOMS: atom_id res chain seq x y z
N MET A 1 -0.22 -16.17 -1.49
CA MET A 1 -1.03 -15.35 -0.56
C MET A 1 -2.20 -14.77 -1.33
N ASP A 2 -3.41 -14.84 -0.76
CA ASP A 2 -4.61 -14.20 -1.29
C ASP A 2 -4.78 -12.76 -0.76
N ILE A 3 -5.80 -12.06 -1.27
CA ILE A 3 -6.05 -10.65 -0.95
C ILE A 3 -6.49 -10.44 0.51
N GLU A 4 -7.22 -11.38 1.11
CA GLU A 4 -7.68 -11.26 2.51
C GLU A 4 -6.47 -11.37 3.46
N GLN A 5 -5.59 -12.32 3.20
CA GLN A 5 -4.31 -12.45 3.91
C GLN A 5 -3.43 -11.20 3.75
N ALA A 6 -3.31 -10.70 2.53
CA ALA A 6 -2.51 -9.51 2.25
C ALA A 6 -3.08 -8.25 2.93
N LYS A 7 -4.41 -8.12 2.98
CA LYS A 7 -5.09 -7.00 3.65
C LYS A 7 -4.76 -6.95 5.15
N VAL A 8 -4.72 -8.08 5.83
CA VAL A 8 -4.32 -8.15 7.25
C VAL A 8 -2.88 -7.63 7.46
N LEU A 9 -1.97 -7.95 6.53
CA LEU A 9 -0.59 -7.46 6.58
C LEU A 9 -0.52 -5.95 6.28
N ALA A 10 -1.28 -5.49 5.29
CA ALA A 10 -1.37 -4.09 4.93
C ALA A 10 -1.93 -3.25 6.07
N GLU A 11 -3.01 -3.68 6.72
CA GLU A 11 -3.62 -3.03 7.89
C GLU A 11 -2.63 -2.92 9.05
N ARG A 12 -1.89 -4.00 9.34
CA ARG A 12 -0.83 -3.98 10.36
C ARG A 12 0.29 -3.00 10.02
N CYS A 13 0.64 -2.85 8.74
CA CYS A 13 1.64 -1.88 8.31
C CYS A 13 1.10 -0.45 8.43
N LEU A 14 -0.10 -0.18 7.91
CA LEU A 14 -0.75 1.14 7.93
C LEU A 14 -0.98 1.65 9.36
N ALA A 15 -1.36 0.75 10.29
CA ALA A 15 -1.57 1.08 11.69
C ALA A 15 -0.34 1.69 12.39
N ARG A 16 0.88 1.45 11.86
CA ARG A 16 2.11 2.06 12.39
C ARG A 16 2.22 3.56 12.11
N PHE A 17 1.49 4.05 11.12
CA PHE A 17 1.49 5.44 10.66
C PHE A 17 0.20 6.18 11.01
N SER A 18 -0.85 5.44 11.36
CA SER A 18 -2.14 5.98 11.78
C SER A 18 -2.08 6.48 13.22
N THR A 19 -2.71 7.63 13.48
CA THR A 19 -2.87 8.18 14.84
C THR A 19 -4.34 8.31 15.20
N ALA A 20 -4.64 8.58 16.47
CA ALA A 20 -6.03 8.81 16.90
C ALA A 20 -6.62 10.11 16.32
N GLU A 21 -5.78 11.13 16.09
CA GLU A 21 -6.17 12.43 15.53
C GLU A 21 -6.32 12.38 14.01
N GLU A 22 -5.50 11.56 13.35
CA GLU A 22 -5.51 11.34 11.90
C GLU A 22 -5.54 9.84 11.60
N PRO A 23 -6.71 9.19 11.77
CA PRO A 23 -6.86 7.79 11.42
C PRO A 23 -6.70 7.61 9.91
N LEU A 24 -5.98 6.56 9.50
CA LEU A 24 -5.79 6.19 8.10
C LEU A 24 -6.68 5.00 7.74
N ALA A 25 -7.13 4.98 6.49
CA ALA A 25 -7.95 3.90 5.96
C ALA A 25 -7.58 3.62 4.49
N PHE A 26 -7.66 2.35 4.10
CA PHE A 26 -7.61 1.96 2.70
C PHE A 26 -8.86 2.45 1.96
N TYR A 27 -8.73 2.63 0.65
CA TYR A 27 -9.89 2.72 -0.21
C TYR A 27 -10.58 1.35 -0.35
N GLY A 28 -11.67 1.28 -1.11
CA GLY A 28 -12.39 0.02 -1.36
C GLY A 28 -11.52 -1.02 -2.07
N ASP A 29 -11.89 -2.29 -1.92
CA ASP A 29 -11.09 -3.40 -2.46
C ASP A 29 -10.94 -3.34 -3.99
N GLU A 30 -11.84 -2.63 -4.69
CA GLU A 30 -11.76 -2.36 -6.14
C GLU A 30 -10.56 -1.51 -6.56
N THR A 31 -9.88 -0.87 -5.61
CA THR A 31 -8.72 0.00 -5.85
C THR A 31 -7.39 -0.70 -5.58
N ILE A 32 -7.42 -1.96 -5.14
CA ILE A 32 -6.21 -2.73 -4.87
C ILE A 32 -5.65 -3.25 -6.19
N ASP A 33 -4.41 -2.87 -6.50
CA ASP A 33 -3.71 -3.40 -7.67
C ASP A 33 -3.04 -4.73 -7.34
N ASP A 34 -3.39 -5.77 -8.11
CA ASP A 34 -2.71 -7.06 -8.10
C ASP A 34 -1.70 -7.12 -9.25
N LEU A 35 -0.41 -7.05 -8.92
CA LEU A 35 0.69 -7.06 -9.89
C LEU A 35 1.30 -8.46 -10.09
N GLY A 36 0.57 -9.52 -9.73
CA GLY A 36 1.03 -10.91 -9.79
C GLY A 36 1.92 -11.29 -8.60
N TRP A 37 3.02 -10.57 -8.38
CA TRP A 37 4.00 -10.85 -7.31
C TRP A 37 3.73 -10.08 -6.00
N CYS A 38 3.00 -8.98 -6.06
CA CYS A 38 2.60 -8.16 -4.91
C CYS A 38 1.17 -7.62 -5.06
N PHE A 39 0.65 -7.09 -3.95
CA PHE A 39 -0.55 -6.26 -3.91
C PHE A 39 -0.18 -4.84 -3.50
N VAL A 40 -0.82 -3.84 -4.11
CA VAL A 40 -0.66 -2.42 -3.77
C VAL A 40 -1.97 -1.89 -3.20
N PHE A 41 -1.92 -1.40 -1.97
CA PHE A 41 -3.07 -0.94 -1.20
C PHE A 41 -3.05 0.57 -1.05
N PRO A 42 -3.81 1.31 -1.87
CA PRO A 42 -3.90 2.75 -1.73
C PRO A 42 -4.73 3.12 -0.49
N TRP A 43 -4.35 4.19 0.18
CA TRP A 43 -4.99 4.67 1.40
C TRP A 43 -5.00 6.19 1.47
N ASN A 44 -5.77 6.72 2.42
CA ASN A 44 -5.74 8.13 2.80
C ASN A 44 -6.16 8.28 4.27
N THR A 45 -6.41 9.51 4.74
CA THR A 45 -7.14 9.71 6.00
C THR A 45 -8.54 9.09 5.87
N ALA A 46 -9.04 8.51 6.96
CA ALA A 46 -10.38 7.93 7.00
C ALA A 46 -11.45 8.96 6.61
N ARG A 47 -11.25 10.22 7.01
CA ARG A 47 -12.16 11.32 6.67
C ARG A 47 -12.16 11.64 5.17
N PHE A 48 -11.01 11.57 4.48
CA PHE A 48 -10.98 11.69 3.03
C PHE A 48 -11.70 10.52 2.34
N VAL A 49 -11.45 9.29 2.79
CA VAL A 49 -12.09 8.10 2.23
C VAL A 49 -13.62 8.19 2.31
N GLU A 50 -14.14 8.69 3.43
CA GLU A 50 -15.57 8.91 3.66
C GLU A 50 -16.14 10.08 2.84
N THR A 51 -15.52 11.26 2.92
CA THR A 51 -16.12 12.50 2.43
C THR A 51 -15.73 12.86 1.00
N ARG A 52 -14.60 12.32 0.51
CA ARG A 52 -13.95 12.69 -0.76
C ARG A 52 -13.59 14.18 -0.86
N ASP A 53 -13.51 14.88 0.27
CA ASP A 53 -13.11 16.29 0.33
C ASP A 53 -11.59 16.41 0.45
N PHE A 54 -10.97 17.03 -0.56
CA PHE A 54 -9.53 17.25 -0.66
C PHE A 54 -8.90 17.96 0.54
N ALA A 55 -9.68 18.71 1.34
CA ALA A 55 -9.21 19.30 2.59
C ALA A 55 -8.72 18.26 3.62
N HIS A 56 -9.12 16.99 3.46
CA HIS A 56 -8.74 15.90 4.37
C HIS A 56 -7.63 15.01 3.81
N VAL A 57 -7.05 15.33 2.66
CA VAL A 57 -6.00 14.50 2.07
C VAL A 57 -4.74 14.50 2.93
N ARG A 58 -4.19 13.30 3.17
CA ARG A 58 -2.83 13.13 3.67
C ARG A 58 -1.85 13.63 2.59
N GLY A 59 -0.96 14.55 2.95
CA GLY A 59 0.01 15.13 2.00
C GLY A 59 0.87 14.07 1.25
N PRO A 60 1.50 14.46 0.13
CA PRO A 60 2.05 13.55 -0.89
C PRO A 60 3.25 12.69 -0.48
N GLY A 61 3.73 12.79 0.77
CA GLY A 61 4.96 12.13 1.23
C GLY A 61 4.80 10.65 1.60
N TYR A 62 3.57 10.14 1.62
CA TYR A 62 3.26 8.78 2.06
C TYR A 62 2.30 8.15 1.06
N GLY A 63 2.80 7.16 0.30
CA GLY A 63 2.06 6.48 -0.76
C GLY A 63 1.48 5.14 -0.32
N PRO A 64 0.91 4.37 -1.27
CA PRO A 64 0.32 3.06 -1.01
C PRO A 64 1.19 2.09 -0.21
N ILE A 65 0.56 1.14 0.48
CA ILE A 65 1.25 0.02 1.11
C ILE A 65 1.41 -1.10 0.09
N VAL A 66 2.62 -1.63 -0.04
CA VAL A 66 2.87 -2.84 -0.84
C VAL A 66 2.96 -4.05 0.07
N VAL A 67 2.41 -5.18 -0.40
CA VAL A 67 2.52 -6.48 0.27
C VAL A 67 3.01 -7.53 -0.74
N VAL A 68 4.15 -8.17 -0.46
CA VAL A 68 4.74 -9.20 -1.34
C VAL A 68 4.09 -10.54 -1.11
N LYS A 69 3.59 -11.18 -2.17
CA LYS A 69 2.85 -12.45 -2.06
C LYS A 69 3.70 -13.63 -1.62
N GLY A 70 4.98 -13.63 -1.98
CA GLY A 70 5.94 -14.70 -1.70
C GLY A 70 6.47 -14.69 -0.26
N SER A 71 6.75 -13.51 0.30
CA SER A 71 7.37 -13.37 1.63
C SER A 71 6.44 -12.81 2.71
N GLY A 72 5.38 -12.09 2.33
CA GLY A 72 4.59 -11.29 3.27
C GLY A 72 5.26 -9.99 3.69
N ASP A 73 6.36 -9.60 3.04
CA ASP A 73 7.01 -8.32 3.31
C ASP A 73 6.09 -7.15 2.98
N THR A 74 6.16 -6.11 3.81
CA THR A 74 5.33 -4.91 3.68
C THR A 74 6.16 -3.65 3.77
N TRP A 75 5.92 -2.70 2.88
CA TRP A 75 6.47 -1.34 2.99
C TRP A 75 5.48 -0.29 2.51
N MET A 76 5.72 0.96 2.90
CA MET A 76 4.99 2.13 2.44
C MET A 76 5.81 2.84 1.36
N MET A 77 5.18 3.18 0.24
CA MET A 77 5.82 3.98 -0.80
C MET A 77 6.12 5.40 -0.33
N ASN A 78 7.17 6.02 -0.87
CA ASN A 78 7.74 7.26 -0.35
C ASN A 78 7.68 8.47 -1.31
N GLY A 79 6.60 8.61 -2.08
CA GLY A 79 6.36 9.77 -2.96
C GLY A 79 7.17 9.79 -4.26
N LEU A 80 8.07 8.82 -4.47
CA LEU A 80 8.67 8.53 -5.77
C LEU A 80 7.65 7.88 -6.72
N PRO A 81 7.90 7.84 -8.05
CA PRO A 81 7.07 7.08 -8.98
C PRO A 81 6.92 5.63 -8.55
N GLU A 82 5.70 5.10 -8.65
CA GLU A 82 5.35 3.73 -8.23
C GLU A 82 6.22 2.69 -8.93
N ASP A 83 6.27 2.72 -10.27
CA ASP A 83 7.05 1.77 -11.08
C ASP A 83 8.53 1.73 -10.69
N GLN A 84 9.10 2.89 -10.35
CA GLN A 84 10.51 2.98 -9.96
C GLN A 84 10.78 2.28 -8.63
N GLN A 85 9.88 2.44 -7.65
CA GLN A 85 10.01 1.81 -6.35
C GLN A 85 9.80 0.30 -6.44
N LEU A 86 8.83 -0.15 -7.24
CA LEU A 86 8.56 -1.56 -7.48
C LEU A 86 9.75 -2.23 -8.19
N ALA A 87 10.30 -1.60 -9.23
CA ALA A 87 11.48 -2.10 -9.94
C ALA A 87 12.72 -2.16 -9.04
N ALA A 88 12.93 -1.15 -8.18
CA ALA A 88 14.01 -1.15 -7.20
C ALA A 88 13.90 -2.34 -6.23
N TYR A 89 12.70 -2.56 -5.67
CA TYR A 89 12.46 -3.69 -4.77
C TYR A 89 12.75 -5.05 -5.44
N LEU A 90 12.25 -5.25 -6.66
CA LEU A 90 12.52 -6.49 -7.42
C LEU A 90 14.02 -6.71 -7.64
N ALA A 91 14.76 -5.65 -8.01
CA ALA A 91 16.20 -5.71 -8.23
C ALA A 91 17.00 -6.00 -6.95
N GLU A 92 16.65 -5.37 -5.84
CA GLU A 92 17.29 -5.59 -4.54
C GLU A 92 17.06 -7.00 -3.99
N HIS A 93 15.89 -7.57 -4.27
CA HIS A 93 15.49 -8.89 -3.76
C HIS A 93 15.70 -10.04 -4.77
N GLY A 94 16.21 -9.75 -5.97
CA GLY A 94 16.44 -10.76 -7.01
C GLY A 94 15.15 -11.43 -7.51
N LEU A 95 14.02 -10.72 -7.45
CA LEU A 95 12.71 -11.22 -7.84
C LEU A 95 12.40 -10.87 -9.30
N SER A 96 11.64 -11.74 -9.97
CA SER A 96 11.07 -11.44 -11.28
C SER A 96 9.62 -10.93 -11.15
N PRO A 97 9.18 -9.98 -11.99
CA PRO A 97 7.80 -9.48 -11.96
C PRO A 97 6.76 -10.58 -12.25
N ASP A 98 7.17 -11.66 -12.93
CA ASP A 98 6.33 -12.83 -13.23
C ASP A 98 6.14 -13.78 -12.03
N GLY A 99 6.75 -13.50 -10.86
CA GLY A 99 6.59 -14.31 -9.66
C GLY A 99 7.12 -15.75 -9.77
N LYS A 100 8.07 -16.00 -10.69
CA LYS A 100 8.76 -17.28 -10.88
C LYS A 100 10.17 -17.28 -10.31
#